data_AF-A0A439M7R4-F1
#
_entry.id   AF-A0A439M7R4-F1
#
_cell.length_a   1.000
_cell.length_b   1.000
_cell.length_c   1.000
_cell.angle_alpha   90.00
_cell.angle_beta   90.00
_cell.angle_gamma   90.00
#
_symmetry.space_group_name_H-M   'P 1'
#
loop_
_entity.id
_entity.type
_entity.pdbx_description
1 polymer ?
#
loop_
_entity_poly.entity_id
_entity_poly.type
_entity_poly.pdbx_seq_one_letter_code
_entity_poly.pdbx_strand_id
1 'polypeptide(L)'
;MIRLLVFLAVVFALGLGFAWLADRPGEMLVTFNGYQYQVTLMVAAVAIAGVVAAVMIVWWLIKSLWNSPYTISRYFRVRRRDRGYQALSTGMIAAGAGDGALARKKTKEAAKLISADQEPLINLLDAQASLLEGDHEGAREKFERMLDDPEMRLLGLRGLYLEAERLGDRNAARHYAGRAAAVAPQLAWAAESTLEELTERGDWDGALKLVEAQKSTRQIERDAANRRRAVLLTAKAQALVDSDPNAARTAALEANKLAPDFAPAAVIAADLVIRQNDVRKGSKILEAAWKAEPHPDIAELYTHARPGDAVLDRLNRAKKLQELKKNHAESSMAVARAALDAQDFATARREAEAAIRMDRREGAYLLLADIEEAETGDQGKVRQLLSKAVRAPRDPAWVADGVISERWAPVSPVTGKLDAFTWRAPMERLGQLIDSETDAAVPAIAAAPPAEPAEKAIDIVADAPAEKPAPANGGEKDAAVTEDVSEAQTARRGSELPPLPDDPGVAPEEEAEKSPRRFRLF
;
A
#
# COMPACT_ATOMS: atom_id res chain seq x y z
N MET A 1 -38.71 -36.45 -32.59
CA MET A 1 -40.15 -36.78 -32.64
C MET A 1 -40.53 -37.59 -33.88
N ILE A 2 -40.13 -37.19 -35.11
CA ILE A 2 -40.47 -37.92 -36.35
C ILE A 2 -40.04 -39.41 -36.35
N ARG A 3 -38.86 -39.74 -35.80
CA ARG A 3 -38.37 -41.13 -35.70
C ARG A 3 -39.27 -42.03 -34.84
N LEU A 4 -39.90 -41.47 -33.80
CA LEU A 4 -40.79 -42.22 -32.90
C LEU A 4 -42.14 -42.50 -33.58
N LEU A 5 -42.67 -41.53 -34.33
CA LEU A 5 -43.91 -41.68 -35.11
C LEU A 5 -43.74 -42.69 -36.25
N VAL A 6 -42.62 -42.67 -36.97
CA VAL A 6 -42.35 -43.65 -38.03
C VAL A 6 -42.18 -45.06 -37.45
N PHE A 7 -41.49 -45.21 -36.31
CA PHE A 7 -41.37 -46.50 -35.63
C PHE A 7 -42.75 -47.03 -35.20
N LEU A 8 -43.58 -46.18 -34.58
CA LEU A 8 -44.92 -46.56 -34.15
C LEU A 8 -45.81 -46.97 -35.34
N ALA A 9 -45.73 -46.23 -36.45
CA ALA A 9 -46.46 -46.58 -37.68
C ALA A 9 -46.04 -47.93 -38.25
N VAL A 10 -44.74 -48.24 -38.27
CA VAL A 10 -44.23 -49.54 -38.74
C VAL A 10 -44.63 -50.68 -37.80
N VAL A 11 -44.55 -50.49 -36.49
CA VAL A 11 -45.00 -51.49 -35.50
C VAL A 11 -46.50 -51.74 -35.63
N PHE A 12 -47.29 -50.69 -35.85
CA PHE A 12 -48.73 -50.81 -36.06
C PHE A 12 -49.06 -51.53 -37.37
N ALA A 13 -48.35 -51.23 -38.46
CA ALA A 13 -48.49 -51.92 -39.74
C ALA A 13 -48.10 -53.41 -39.64
N LEU A 14 -47.02 -53.73 -38.91
CA LEU A 14 -46.62 -55.11 -38.63
C LEU A 14 -47.67 -55.83 -37.78
N GLY A 15 -48.19 -55.19 -36.73
CA GLY A 15 -49.26 -55.73 -35.89
C GLY A 15 -50.52 -56.05 -36.69
N LEU A 16 -50.94 -55.15 -37.58
CA LEU A 16 -52.05 -55.38 -38.51
C LEU A 16 -51.76 -56.54 -39.48
N GLY A 17 -50.54 -56.62 -40.02
CA GLY A 17 -50.13 -57.73 -40.87
C GLY A 17 -50.16 -59.09 -40.17
N PHE A 18 -49.72 -59.15 -38.91
CA PHE A 18 -49.78 -60.36 -38.09
C PHE A 18 -51.22 -60.75 -37.71
N ALA A 19 -52.07 -59.78 -37.38
CA ALA A 19 -53.49 -60.02 -37.09
C ALA A 19 -54.22 -60.58 -38.32
N TRP A 20 -53.98 -59.99 -39.50
CA TRP A 20 -54.58 -60.47 -40.76
C TRP A 20 -54.10 -61.89 -41.13
N LEU A 21 -52.84 -62.22 -40.85
CA LEU A 21 -52.29 -63.56 -41.10
C LEU A 21 -52.80 -64.61 -40.10
N ALA A 22 -53.15 -64.20 -38.87
CA ALA A 22 -53.72 -65.08 -37.85
C ALA A 22 -55.10 -65.63 -38.24
N ASP A 23 -55.89 -64.84 -38.98
CA ASP A 23 -57.25 -65.21 -39.41
C ASP A 23 -57.29 -66.15 -40.63
N ARG A 24 -56.13 -66.54 -41.20
CA ARG A 24 -56.04 -67.49 -42.32
C ARG A 24 -55.23 -68.74 -41.96
N PRO A 25 -55.88 -69.87 -41.63
CA PRO A 25 -55.17 -71.12 -41.36
C PRO A 25 -54.58 -71.68 -42.65
N GLY A 26 -53.25 -71.69 -42.73
CA GLY A 26 -52.49 -72.34 -43.79
C GLY A 26 -51.41 -73.23 -43.18
N GLU A 27 -51.20 -74.40 -43.76
CA GLU A 27 -50.15 -75.34 -43.34
C GLU A 27 -48.97 -75.22 -44.31
N MET A 28 -47.78 -75.06 -43.75
CA MET A 28 -46.54 -75.00 -44.53
C MET A 28 -45.74 -76.29 -44.26
N LEU A 29 -45.53 -77.08 -45.30
CA LEU A 29 -44.68 -78.26 -45.27
C LEU A 29 -43.23 -77.84 -45.48
N VAL A 30 -42.44 -77.87 -44.41
CA VAL A 30 -40.99 -77.61 -44.47
C VAL A 30 -40.28 -78.96 -44.55
N THR A 31 -39.61 -79.21 -45.67
CA THR A 31 -38.77 -80.40 -45.84
C THR A 31 -37.33 -80.05 -45.50
N PHE A 32 -36.79 -80.67 -44.45
CA PHE A 32 -35.40 -80.48 -44.06
C PHE A 32 -34.74 -81.82 -43.77
N ASN A 33 -33.69 -82.14 -44.53
CA ASN A 33 -32.91 -83.37 -44.39
C ASN A 33 -33.76 -84.66 -44.42
N GLY A 34 -34.75 -84.72 -45.31
CA GLY A 34 -35.64 -85.88 -45.49
C GLY A 34 -36.81 -85.99 -44.49
N TYR A 35 -36.86 -85.15 -43.45
CA TYR A 35 -37.99 -85.07 -42.52
C TYR A 35 -38.97 -83.96 -42.93
N GLN A 36 -40.26 -84.27 -42.90
CA GLN A 36 -41.35 -83.33 -43.16
C GLN A 36 -41.88 -82.78 -41.83
N TYR A 37 -41.66 -81.50 -41.60
CA TYR A 37 -42.25 -80.79 -40.47
C TYR A 37 -43.44 -79.97 -40.97
N GLN A 38 -44.63 -80.33 -40.49
CA GLN A 38 -45.85 -79.58 -40.76
C GLN A 38 -45.93 -78.45 -39.75
N VAL A 39 -45.67 -77.23 -40.21
CA VAL A 39 -45.63 -76.03 -39.36
C VAL A 39 -46.79 -75.14 -39.78
N THR A 40 -47.52 -74.58 -38.82
CA THR A 40 -48.57 -73.61 -39.12
C THR A 40 -47.94 -72.33 -39.68
N LEU A 41 -48.61 -71.68 -40.63
CA LEU A 41 -48.13 -70.45 -41.26
C LEU A 41 -47.78 -69.36 -40.24
N MET A 42 -48.50 -69.33 -39.10
CA MET A 42 -48.24 -68.43 -37.99
C MET A 42 -46.87 -68.69 -37.34
N VAL A 43 -46.53 -69.94 -37.06
CA VAL A 43 -45.23 -70.30 -36.45
C VAL A 43 -44.08 -69.98 -37.41
N ALA A 44 -44.25 -70.23 -38.71
CA ALA A 44 -43.27 -69.85 -39.73
C ALA A 44 -43.07 -68.32 -39.81
N ALA A 45 -44.16 -67.55 -39.78
CA ALA A 45 -44.10 -66.08 -39.79
C ALA A 45 -43.42 -65.51 -38.53
N VAL A 46 -43.72 -66.07 -37.36
CA VAL A 46 -43.06 -65.69 -36.09
C VAL A 46 -41.58 -66.04 -36.11
N ALA A 47 -41.20 -67.21 -36.64
CA ALA A 47 -39.80 -67.61 -36.77
C ALA A 47 -39.02 -66.65 -37.69
N ILE A 48 -39.59 -66.28 -38.84
CA ILE A 48 -38.97 -65.33 -39.77
C ILE A 48 -38.81 -63.95 -39.11
N ALA A 49 -39.86 -63.45 -38.43
CA ALA A 49 -39.77 -62.19 -37.71
C ALA A 49 -38.74 -62.23 -36.58
N GLY A 50 -38.61 -63.37 -35.88
CA GLY A 50 -37.57 -63.62 -34.89
C GLY A 50 -36.16 -63.52 -35.49
N VAL A 51 -35.93 -64.10 -36.66
CA VAL A 51 -34.65 -64.00 -37.38
C VAL A 51 -34.36 -62.56 -37.79
N VAL A 52 -35.34 -61.84 -38.35
CA VAL A 52 -35.17 -60.43 -38.73
C VAL A 52 -34.85 -59.57 -37.50
N ALA A 53 -35.55 -59.77 -36.39
CA ALA A 53 -35.27 -59.08 -35.13
C ALA A 53 -33.85 -59.38 -34.62
N ALA A 54 -33.42 -60.65 -34.66
CA ALA A 54 -32.07 -61.04 -34.27
C ALA A 54 -31.00 -60.35 -35.13
N VAL A 55 -31.18 -60.31 -36.46
CA VAL A 55 -30.26 -59.61 -37.37
C VAL A 55 -30.22 -58.11 -37.09
N MET A 56 -31.37 -57.48 -36.83
CA MET A 56 -31.43 -56.06 -36.46
C MET A 56 -30.73 -55.77 -35.12
N ILE A 57 -30.89 -56.64 -34.13
CA ILE A 57 -30.22 -56.52 -32.83
C ILE A 57 -28.71 -56.66 -33.00
N VAL A 58 -28.24 -57.66 -33.75
CA VAL A 58 -26.81 -57.86 -34.02
C VAL A 58 -26.24 -56.66 -34.78
N TRP A 59 -26.92 -56.16 -35.81
CA TRP A 59 -26.50 -54.98 -36.57
C TRP A 59 -26.46 -53.72 -35.69
N TRP A 60 -27.45 -53.52 -34.82
CA TRP A 60 -27.46 -52.43 -33.85
C TRP A 60 -26.29 -52.55 -32.86
N LEU A 61 -26.00 -53.75 -32.37
CA LEU A 61 -24.89 -54.01 -31.46
C LEU A 61 -23.53 -53.65 -32.11
N ILE A 62 -23.32 -54.11 -33.35
CA ILE A 62 -22.10 -53.82 -34.14
C ILE A 62 -21.97 -52.30 -34.38
N LYS A 63 -23.06 -51.64 -34.82
CA LYS A 63 -23.06 -50.19 -35.07
C LYS A 63 -22.84 -49.38 -33.79
N SER A 64 -23.40 -49.82 -32.67
CA SER A 64 -23.20 -49.21 -31.36
C SER A 64 -21.73 -49.31 -30.94
N LEU A 65 -21.12 -50.50 -31.08
CA LEU A 65 -19.72 -50.73 -30.74
C LEU A 65 -18.76 -49.89 -31.60
N TRP A 66 -19.04 -49.75 -32.90
CA TRP A 66 -18.22 -48.92 -33.81
C TRP A 66 -18.45 -47.41 -33.68
N ASN A 67 -19.64 -46.95 -33.29
CA ASN A 67 -19.92 -45.52 -33.06
C ASN A 67 -19.64 -45.04 -31.61
N SER A 68 -19.33 -45.95 -30.69
CA SER A 68 -18.96 -45.66 -29.28
C SER A 68 -17.58 -45.03 -29.00
N PRO A 69 -16.55 -45.04 -29.88
CA PRO A 69 -15.24 -44.47 -29.50
C PRO A 69 -15.31 -42.95 -29.24
N TYR A 70 -16.29 -42.25 -29.80
CA TYR A 70 -16.46 -40.82 -29.56
C TYR A 70 -17.03 -40.49 -28.15
N THR A 71 -17.91 -41.33 -27.60
CA THR A 71 -18.47 -41.11 -26.26
C THR A 71 -17.49 -41.53 -25.16
N ILE A 72 -16.75 -42.63 -25.39
CA ILE A 72 -15.73 -43.14 -24.48
C ILE A 72 -14.52 -42.20 -24.39
N SER A 73 -14.01 -41.72 -25.53
CA SER A 73 -12.88 -40.78 -25.54
C SER A 73 -13.22 -39.46 -24.84
N ARG A 74 -14.47 -38.98 -24.97
CA ARG A 74 -14.96 -37.79 -24.24
C ARG A 74 -14.97 -38.02 -22.73
N TYR A 75 -15.46 -39.16 -22.25
CA TYR A 75 -15.49 -39.48 -20.82
C TYR A 75 -14.08 -39.55 -20.21
N PHE A 76 -13.12 -40.22 -20.88
CA PHE A 76 -11.73 -40.28 -20.41
C PHE A 76 -11.03 -38.91 -20.46
N ARG A 77 -11.31 -38.08 -21.47
CA ARG A 77 -10.78 -36.72 -21.56
C ARG A 77 -11.27 -35.85 -20.41
N VAL A 78 -12.56 -35.92 -20.07
CA VAL A 78 -13.14 -35.20 -18.93
C VAL A 78 -12.50 -35.66 -17.62
N ARG A 79 -12.40 -36.97 -17.38
CA ARG A 79 -11.79 -37.50 -16.15
C ARG A 79 -10.30 -37.14 -16.01
N ARG A 80 -9.55 -37.11 -17.12
CA ARG A 80 -8.15 -36.66 -17.13
C ARG A 80 -8.05 -35.19 -16.76
N ARG A 81 -8.93 -34.36 -17.33
CA ARG A 81 -8.99 -32.92 -17.05
C ARG A 81 -9.37 -32.63 -15.60
N ASP A 82 -10.39 -33.31 -15.07
CA ASP A 82 -10.83 -33.11 -13.68
C ASP A 82 -9.72 -33.45 -12.68
N ARG A 83 -8.97 -34.53 -12.93
CA ARG A 83 -7.77 -34.86 -12.13
C ARG A 83 -6.68 -33.81 -12.26
N GLY A 84 -6.48 -33.27 -13.46
CA GLY A 84 -5.52 -32.19 -13.68
C GLY A 84 -5.87 -30.92 -12.89
N TYR A 85 -7.15 -30.52 -12.89
CA TYR A 85 -7.62 -29.39 -12.09
C TYR A 85 -7.54 -29.64 -10.59
N GLN A 86 -7.81 -30.87 -10.16
CA GLN A 86 -7.64 -31.26 -8.76
C GLN A 86 -6.16 -31.22 -8.34
N ALA A 87 -5.25 -31.65 -9.22
CA ALA A 87 -3.80 -31.53 -8.97
C ALA A 87 -3.37 -30.06 -8.92
N LEU A 88 -3.85 -29.22 -9.85
CA LEU A 88 -3.57 -27.79 -9.87
C LEU A 88 -4.09 -27.09 -8.61
N SER A 89 -5.33 -27.34 -8.19
CA SER A 89 -5.90 -26.74 -6.99
C SER A 89 -5.16 -27.17 -5.72
N THR A 90 -4.82 -28.46 -5.61
CA THR A 90 -4.01 -28.98 -4.50
C THR A 90 -2.61 -28.34 -4.50
N GLY A 91 -2.01 -28.15 -5.67
CA GLY A 91 -0.72 -27.49 -5.81
C GLY A 91 -0.76 -26.02 -5.40
N MET A 92 -1.80 -25.28 -5.79
CA MET A 92 -2.00 -23.88 -5.37
C MET A 92 -2.20 -23.76 -3.85
N ILE A 93 -2.95 -24.69 -3.24
CA ILE A 93 -3.12 -24.73 -1.77
C ILE A 93 -1.77 -25.01 -1.08
N ALA A 94 -1.00 -25.98 -1.59
CA ALA A 94 0.33 -26.28 -1.07
C ALA A 94 1.29 -25.09 -1.19
N ALA A 95 1.28 -24.39 -2.34
CA ALA A 95 2.09 -23.20 -2.55
C ALA A 95 1.70 -22.07 -1.60
N GLY A 96 0.39 -21.84 -1.39
CA GLY A 96 -0.12 -20.86 -0.42
C GLY A 96 0.21 -21.22 1.03
N ALA A 97 0.36 -22.51 1.34
CA ALA A 97 0.78 -23.01 2.64
C ALA A 97 2.32 -23.05 2.82
N GLY A 98 3.09 -22.73 1.78
CA GLY A 98 4.56 -22.75 1.81
C GLY A 98 5.20 -24.13 1.58
N ASP A 99 4.42 -25.17 1.25
CA ASP A 99 4.95 -26.51 0.91
C ASP A 99 5.39 -26.56 -0.57
N GLY A 100 6.59 -26.06 -0.84
CA GLY A 100 7.18 -26.01 -2.18
C GLY A 100 7.33 -27.38 -2.83
N ALA A 101 7.71 -28.40 -2.07
CA ALA A 101 7.93 -29.76 -2.59
C ALA A 101 6.63 -30.42 -3.04
N LEU A 102 5.56 -30.28 -2.26
CA LEU A 102 4.23 -30.76 -2.64
C LEU A 102 3.68 -29.96 -3.82
N ALA A 103 3.84 -28.64 -3.80
CA ALA A 103 3.44 -27.77 -4.91
C ALA A 103 4.10 -28.23 -6.21
N ARG A 104 5.43 -28.40 -6.24
CA ARG A 104 6.20 -28.87 -7.39
C ARG A 104 5.72 -30.22 -7.90
N LYS A 105 5.49 -31.18 -6.99
CA LYS A 105 4.97 -32.51 -7.34
C LYS A 105 3.60 -32.41 -8.02
N LYS A 106 2.72 -31.57 -7.49
CA LYS A 106 1.37 -31.35 -8.01
C LYS A 106 1.36 -30.56 -9.31
N THR A 107 2.27 -29.62 -9.51
CA THR A 107 2.49 -28.95 -10.81
C THR A 107 2.89 -29.95 -11.88
N LYS A 108 3.86 -30.82 -11.60
CA LYS A 108 4.28 -31.88 -12.55
C LYS A 108 3.16 -32.86 -12.86
N GLU A 109 2.29 -33.15 -11.90
CA GLU A 109 1.10 -33.98 -12.11
C GLU A 109 0.06 -33.27 -12.99
N ALA A 110 -0.22 -31.98 -12.72
CA ALA A 110 -1.14 -31.17 -13.50
C ALA A 110 -0.66 -31.00 -14.95
N ALA A 111 0.62 -30.67 -15.16
CA ALA A 111 1.22 -30.48 -16.49
C ALA A 111 1.23 -31.75 -17.37
N LYS A 112 1.15 -32.95 -16.76
CA LYS A 112 0.98 -34.22 -17.50
C LYS A 112 -0.45 -34.48 -17.92
N LEU A 113 -1.42 -33.95 -17.17
CA LEU A 113 -2.84 -34.21 -17.35
C LEU A 113 -3.53 -33.14 -18.21
N ILE A 114 -3.04 -31.90 -18.15
CA ILE A 114 -3.52 -30.73 -18.87
C ILE A 114 -2.32 -30.05 -19.55
N SER A 115 -2.48 -29.65 -20.81
CA SER A 115 -1.45 -28.89 -21.54
C SER A 115 -1.32 -27.48 -20.96
N ALA A 116 -0.08 -27.02 -20.74
CA ALA A 116 0.19 -25.67 -20.26
C ALA A 116 -0.37 -24.56 -21.18
N ASP A 117 -0.41 -24.82 -22.49
CA ASP A 117 -1.01 -23.89 -23.49
C ASP A 117 -2.52 -23.67 -23.29
N GLN A 118 -3.21 -24.62 -22.65
CA GLN A 118 -4.64 -24.52 -22.36
C GLN A 118 -4.92 -23.92 -20.99
N GLU A 119 -3.95 -23.97 -20.07
CA GLU A 119 -4.12 -23.57 -18.68
C GLU A 119 -2.87 -22.80 -18.19
N PRO A 120 -2.83 -21.48 -18.43
CA PRO A 120 -1.67 -20.64 -18.11
C PRO A 120 -1.28 -20.64 -16.63
N LEU A 121 -2.22 -20.94 -15.73
CA LEU A 121 -2.00 -21.06 -14.29
C LEU A 121 -0.99 -22.16 -13.90
N ILE A 122 -0.78 -23.16 -14.76
CA ILE A 122 0.24 -24.19 -14.53
C ILE A 122 1.64 -23.56 -14.52
N ASN A 123 1.90 -22.60 -15.42
CA ASN A 123 3.18 -21.90 -15.49
C ASN A 123 3.40 -21.05 -14.23
N LEU A 124 2.35 -20.36 -13.76
CA LEU A 124 2.41 -19.59 -12.50
C LEU A 124 2.80 -20.49 -11.33
N LEU A 125 2.08 -21.59 -11.15
CA LEU A 125 2.34 -22.51 -10.06
C LEU A 125 3.75 -23.11 -10.16
N ASP A 126 4.26 -23.33 -11.37
CA ASP A 126 5.63 -23.81 -11.59
C ASP A 126 6.69 -22.79 -11.15
N ALA A 127 6.47 -21.51 -11.45
CA ALA A 127 7.32 -20.41 -10.98
C ALA A 127 7.26 -20.24 -9.45
N GLN A 128 6.06 -20.27 -8.87
CA GLN A 128 5.86 -20.18 -7.41
C GLN A 128 6.50 -21.37 -6.67
N ALA A 129 6.35 -22.58 -7.18
CA ALA A 129 7.02 -23.76 -6.61
C ALA A 129 8.55 -23.60 -6.64
N SER A 130 9.10 -23.03 -7.72
CA SER A 130 10.55 -22.76 -7.82
C SER A 130 11.01 -21.74 -6.76
N LEU A 131 10.23 -20.67 -6.52
CA LEU A 131 10.50 -19.71 -5.44
C LEU A 131 10.50 -20.37 -4.06
N LEU A 132 9.53 -21.24 -3.78
CA LEU A 132 9.43 -21.95 -2.51
C LEU A 132 10.56 -22.97 -2.29
N GLU A 133 11.09 -23.54 -3.37
CA GLU A 133 12.26 -24.43 -3.35
C GLU A 133 13.60 -23.65 -3.28
N GLY A 134 13.57 -22.31 -3.35
CA GLY A 134 14.77 -21.45 -3.35
C GLY A 134 15.46 -21.31 -4.71
N ASP A 135 14.88 -21.86 -5.79
CA ASP A 135 15.35 -21.72 -7.17
C ASP A 135 14.88 -20.39 -7.79
N HIS A 136 15.54 -19.30 -7.38
CA HIS A 136 15.22 -17.95 -7.81
C HIS A 136 15.52 -17.70 -9.30
N GLU A 137 16.63 -18.21 -9.81
CA GLU A 137 16.99 -18.09 -11.23
C GLU A 137 15.97 -18.83 -12.10
N GLY A 138 15.64 -20.08 -11.74
CA GLY A 138 14.64 -20.85 -12.44
C GLY A 138 13.23 -20.25 -12.33
N ALA A 139 12.90 -19.56 -11.23
CA ALA A 139 11.64 -18.82 -11.13
C ALA A 139 11.61 -17.61 -12.06
N ARG A 140 12.71 -16.85 -12.12
CA ARG A 140 12.87 -15.69 -13.01
C ARG A 140 12.68 -16.05 -14.48
N GLU A 141 13.37 -17.09 -14.96
CA GLU A 141 13.20 -17.56 -16.35
C GLU A 141 11.74 -17.92 -16.67
N LYS A 142 11.04 -18.56 -15.72
CA LYS A 142 9.63 -18.94 -15.90
C LYS A 142 8.74 -17.70 -15.98
N PHE A 143 8.95 -16.70 -15.13
CA PHE A 143 8.19 -15.44 -15.23
C PHE A 143 8.53 -14.63 -16.49
N GLU A 144 9.77 -14.69 -16.97
CA GLU A 144 10.16 -14.06 -18.25
C GLU A 144 9.42 -14.72 -19.43
N ARG A 145 9.32 -16.06 -19.47
CA ARG A 145 8.52 -16.77 -20.48
C ARG A 145 7.02 -16.42 -20.42
N MET A 146 6.49 -16.08 -19.25
CA MET A 146 5.10 -15.62 -19.10
C MET A 146 4.85 -14.26 -19.78
N LEU A 147 5.89 -13.48 -20.10
CA LEU A 147 5.72 -12.18 -20.75
C LEU A 147 5.31 -12.30 -22.23
N ASP A 148 5.61 -13.43 -22.86
CA ASP A 148 5.31 -13.70 -24.27
C ASP A 148 3.79 -13.85 -24.49
N ASP A 149 3.07 -14.41 -23.51
CA ASP A 149 1.62 -14.56 -23.54
C ASP A 149 0.90 -13.30 -23.01
N PRO A 150 0.03 -12.64 -23.79
CA PRO A 150 -0.77 -11.51 -23.33
C PRO A 150 -1.58 -11.77 -22.04
N GLU A 151 -2.09 -12.98 -21.83
CA GLU A 151 -2.91 -13.32 -20.66
C GLU A 151 -2.07 -13.44 -19.38
N MET A 152 -0.84 -13.95 -19.48
CA MET A 152 0.07 -14.11 -18.34
C MET A 152 0.99 -12.92 -18.11
N ARG A 153 1.12 -12.00 -19.06
CA ARG A 153 2.11 -10.91 -19.02
C ARG A 153 2.09 -10.11 -17.72
N LEU A 154 0.91 -9.70 -17.25
CA LEU A 154 0.78 -8.92 -16.02
C LEU A 154 1.23 -9.71 -14.78
N LEU A 155 0.98 -11.01 -14.77
CA LEU A 155 1.37 -11.90 -13.69
C LEU A 155 2.88 -12.18 -13.70
N GLY A 156 3.46 -12.38 -14.89
CA GLY A 156 4.91 -12.46 -15.08
C GLY A 156 5.61 -11.19 -14.60
N LEU A 157 5.11 -10.01 -14.99
CA LEU A 157 5.65 -8.73 -14.53
C LEU A 157 5.56 -8.57 -13.01
N ARG A 158 4.47 -9.01 -12.37
CA ARG A 158 4.33 -8.98 -10.91
C ARG A 158 5.33 -9.90 -10.21
N GLY A 159 5.53 -11.11 -10.74
CA GLY A 159 6.52 -12.05 -10.20
C GLY A 159 7.95 -11.50 -10.29
N LEU A 160 8.32 -10.97 -11.45
CA LEU A 160 9.62 -10.33 -11.68
C LEU A 160 9.84 -9.09 -10.82
N TYR A 161 8.79 -8.27 -10.64
CA TYR A 161 8.83 -7.12 -9.74
C TYR A 161 9.15 -7.53 -8.29
N LEU A 162 8.43 -8.53 -7.77
CA LEU A 162 8.61 -8.99 -6.39
C LEU A 162 9.99 -9.63 -6.17
N GLU A 163 10.48 -10.37 -7.16
CA GLU A 163 11.82 -10.96 -7.09
C GLU A 163 12.91 -9.89 -7.16
N ALA A 164 12.74 -8.85 -8.00
CA ALA A 164 13.67 -7.72 -8.06
C ALA A 164 13.68 -6.91 -6.74
N GLU A 165 12.51 -6.67 -6.14
CA GLU A 165 12.41 -6.02 -4.82
C GLU A 165 13.12 -6.84 -3.73
N ARG A 166 12.93 -8.17 -3.73
CA ARG A 166 13.59 -9.08 -2.78
C ARG A 166 15.12 -9.02 -2.89
N LEU A 167 15.64 -8.90 -4.11
CA LEU A 167 17.07 -8.77 -4.39
C LEU A 167 17.61 -7.34 -4.15
N GLY A 168 16.73 -6.37 -3.87
CA GLY A 168 17.11 -4.96 -3.75
C GLY A 168 17.47 -4.28 -5.08
N ASP A 169 17.18 -4.92 -6.23
CA ASP A 169 17.39 -4.33 -7.55
C ASP A 169 16.25 -3.37 -7.91
N ARG A 170 16.35 -2.16 -7.38
CA ARG A 170 15.36 -1.09 -7.57
C ARG A 170 15.18 -0.72 -9.05
N ASN A 171 16.23 -0.84 -9.88
CA ASN A 171 16.16 -0.51 -11.30
C ASN A 171 15.32 -1.55 -12.07
N ALA A 172 15.56 -2.84 -11.82
CA ALA A 172 14.76 -3.91 -12.42
C ALA A 172 13.31 -3.85 -11.93
N ALA A 173 13.08 -3.65 -10.63
CA ALA A 173 11.73 -3.52 -10.06
C ALA A 173 10.94 -2.40 -10.74
N ARG A 174 11.53 -1.20 -10.84
CA ARG A 174 10.96 -0.04 -11.56
C ARG A 174 10.65 -0.35 -13.02
N HIS A 175 11.58 -1.00 -13.71
CA HIS A 175 11.37 -1.39 -15.11
C HIS A 175 10.13 -2.29 -15.28
N TYR A 176 9.99 -3.31 -14.44
CA TYR A 176 8.83 -4.20 -14.50
C TYR A 176 7.53 -3.52 -14.07
N ALA A 177 7.56 -2.66 -13.05
CA ALA A 177 6.42 -1.86 -12.63
C ALA A 177 5.95 -0.90 -13.73
N GLY A 178 6.87 -0.17 -14.36
CA GLY A 178 6.57 0.74 -15.47
C GLY A 178 5.92 0.03 -16.65
N ARG A 179 6.44 -1.14 -17.03
CA ARG A 179 5.81 -1.99 -18.07
C ARG A 179 4.40 -2.44 -17.67
N ALA A 180 4.18 -2.79 -16.41
CA ALA A 180 2.87 -3.19 -15.92
C ALA A 180 1.89 -2.01 -15.88
N ALA A 181 2.32 -0.83 -15.43
CA ALA A 181 1.52 0.38 -15.38
C ALA A 181 1.11 0.88 -16.78
N ALA A 182 1.96 0.69 -17.79
CA ALA A 182 1.63 1.02 -19.17
C ALA A 182 0.50 0.17 -19.77
N VAL A 183 0.39 -1.11 -19.35
CA VAL A 183 -0.64 -2.03 -19.82
C VAL A 183 -1.90 -1.96 -18.95
N ALA A 184 -1.73 -1.85 -17.64
CA ALA A 184 -2.78 -1.90 -16.64
C ALA A 184 -2.58 -0.83 -15.56
N PRO A 185 -2.84 0.46 -15.87
CA PRO A 185 -2.65 1.57 -14.93
C PRO A 185 -3.52 1.46 -13.68
N GLN A 186 -4.62 0.68 -13.73
CA GLN A 186 -5.47 0.35 -12.60
C GLN A 186 -4.74 -0.41 -11.47
N LEU A 187 -3.63 -1.09 -11.75
CA LEU A 187 -2.92 -1.88 -10.76
C LEU A 187 -2.13 -0.97 -9.81
N ALA A 188 -2.59 -0.87 -8.56
CA ALA A 188 -2.01 0.03 -7.55
C ALA A 188 -0.50 -0.17 -7.38
N TRP A 189 -0.03 -1.41 -7.19
CA TRP A 189 1.40 -1.71 -6.99
C TRP A 189 2.28 -1.24 -8.15
N ALA A 190 1.81 -1.36 -9.39
CA ALA A 190 2.56 -0.97 -10.57
C ALA A 190 2.55 0.56 -10.73
N ALA A 191 1.39 1.17 -10.56
CA ALA A 191 1.24 2.61 -10.67
C ALA A 191 1.95 3.37 -9.55
N GLU A 192 1.95 2.87 -8.31
CA GLU A 192 2.65 3.49 -7.18
C GLU A 192 4.17 3.47 -7.41
N SER A 193 4.74 2.31 -7.72
CA SER A 193 6.18 2.21 -8.02
C SER A 193 6.60 3.05 -9.24
N THR A 194 5.75 3.12 -10.28
CA THR A 194 6.01 3.97 -11.45
C THR A 194 5.88 5.45 -11.11
N LEU A 195 4.90 5.85 -10.28
CA LEU A 195 4.77 7.23 -9.80
C LEU A 195 6.00 7.65 -9.01
N GLU A 196 6.50 6.80 -8.11
CA GLU A 196 7.73 7.05 -7.34
C GLU A 196 8.94 7.25 -8.25
N GLU A 197 9.10 6.45 -9.31
CA GLU A 197 10.18 6.62 -10.28
C GLU A 197 10.07 7.95 -11.04
N LEU A 198 8.86 8.30 -11.50
CA LEU A 198 8.61 9.52 -12.27
C LEU A 198 8.82 10.77 -11.43
N THR A 199 8.36 10.77 -10.18
CA THR A 199 8.53 11.90 -9.27
C THR A 199 9.98 12.05 -8.80
N GLU A 200 10.71 10.95 -8.58
CA GLU A 200 12.15 10.98 -8.26
C GLU A 200 12.97 11.55 -9.42
N ARG A 201 12.59 11.26 -10.68
CA ARG A 201 13.23 11.83 -11.88
C ARG A 201 12.78 13.27 -12.18
N GLY A 202 11.74 13.77 -11.51
CA GLY A 202 11.12 15.06 -11.84
C GLY A 202 10.31 15.05 -13.15
N ASP A 203 9.93 13.88 -13.67
CA ASP A 203 9.00 13.77 -14.81
C ASP A 203 7.55 13.93 -14.34
N TRP A 204 7.19 15.18 -14.03
CA TRP A 204 5.86 15.54 -13.55
C TRP A 204 4.77 15.30 -14.60
N ASP A 205 5.09 15.43 -15.90
CA ASP A 205 4.14 15.24 -16.98
C ASP A 205 3.80 13.75 -17.19
N GLY A 206 4.79 12.86 -17.09
CA GLY A 206 4.56 11.42 -17.03
C GLY A 206 3.68 11.03 -15.84
N ALA A 207 3.96 11.58 -14.65
CA ALA A 207 3.20 11.29 -13.44
C ALA A 207 1.73 11.76 -13.56
N LEU A 208 1.50 12.95 -14.12
CA LEU A 208 0.14 13.48 -14.35
C LEU A 208 -0.65 12.61 -15.33
N LYS A 209 -0.03 12.13 -16.40
CA LYS A 209 -0.67 11.20 -17.36
C LYS A 209 -1.07 9.89 -16.69
N LEU A 210 -0.21 9.35 -15.82
CA LEU A 210 -0.50 8.12 -15.08
C LEU A 210 -1.69 8.29 -14.13
N VAL A 211 -1.75 9.39 -13.36
CA VAL A 211 -2.90 9.67 -12.47
C VAL A 211 -4.21 9.85 -13.26
N GLU A 212 -4.19 10.51 -14.41
CA GLU A 212 -5.39 10.63 -15.26
C GLU A 212 -5.82 9.29 -15.86
N ALA A 213 -4.88 8.43 -16.25
CA ALA A 213 -5.19 7.07 -16.67
C ALA A 213 -5.88 6.29 -15.54
N GLN A 214 -5.40 6.38 -14.30
CA GLN A 214 -6.04 5.75 -13.14
C GLN A 214 -7.45 6.28 -12.88
N LYS A 215 -7.63 7.60 -12.96
CA LYS A 215 -8.94 8.25 -12.79
C LYS A 215 -9.96 7.75 -13.83
N SER A 216 -9.53 7.57 -15.08
CA SER A 216 -10.40 7.07 -16.16
C SER A 216 -10.93 5.66 -15.90
N THR A 217 -10.15 4.83 -15.19
CA THR A 217 -10.53 3.45 -14.82
C THR A 217 -11.45 3.35 -13.59
N ARG A 218 -11.81 4.49 -12.96
CA ARG A 218 -12.67 4.59 -11.76
C ARG A 218 -12.22 3.77 -10.54
N GLN A 219 -10.94 3.42 -10.47
CA GLN A 219 -10.36 2.67 -9.34
C GLN A 219 -10.01 3.55 -8.15
N ILE A 220 -9.88 4.86 -8.38
CA ILE A 220 -9.58 5.85 -7.35
C ILE A 220 -10.77 6.79 -7.25
N GLU A 221 -11.16 7.09 -6.01
CA GLU A 221 -12.16 8.11 -5.73
C GLU A 221 -11.79 9.43 -6.40
N ARG A 222 -12.80 10.14 -6.93
CA ARG A 222 -12.58 11.36 -7.70
C ARG A 222 -11.77 12.40 -6.91
N ASP A 223 -12.04 12.50 -5.62
CA ASP A 223 -11.38 13.47 -4.74
C ASP A 223 -9.93 13.08 -4.45
N ALA A 224 -9.66 11.79 -4.23
CA ALA A 224 -8.29 11.29 -4.07
C ALA A 224 -7.46 11.47 -5.36
N ALA A 225 -8.05 11.26 -6.54
CA ALA A 225 -7.40 11.54 -7.82
C ALA A 225 -7.13 13.03 -8.02
N ASN A 226 -8.09 13.91 -7.68
CA ASN A 226 -7.91 15.35 -7.74
C ASN A 226 -6.83 15.83 -6.78
N ARG A 227 -6.76 15.26 -5.56
CA ARG A 227 -5.72 15.55 -4.58
C ARG A 227 -4.33 15.17 -5.09
N ARG A 228 -4.15 13.92 -5.58
CA ARG A 228 -2.88 13.48 -6.18
C ARG A 228 -2.45 14.38 -7.34
N ARG A 229 -3.41 14.75 -8.20
CA ARG A 229 -3.16 15.67 -9.31
C ARG A 229 -2.75 17.06 -8.82
N ALA A 230 -3.41 17.60 -7.79
CA ALA A 230 -3.05 18.88 -7.20
C ALA A 230 -1.61 18.86 -6.65
N VAL A 231 -1.24 17.82 -5.91
CA VAL A 231 0.13 17.61 -5.38
C VAL A 231 1.16 17.60 -6.50
N LEU A 232 0.93 16.83 -7.58
CA LEU A 232 1.83 16.78 -8.74
C LEU A 232 1.93 18.11 -9.48
N LEU A 233 0.82 18.85 -9.62
CA LEU A 233 0.82 20.18 -10.24
C LEU A 233 1.55 21.22 -9.38
N THR A 234 1.42 21.14 -8.04
CA THR A 234 2.19 21.97 -7.10
C THR A 234 3.68 21.67 -7.21
N ALA A 235 4.05 20.39 -7.28
CA ALA A 235 5.44 19.96 -7.48
C ALA A 235 6.00 20.47 -8.82
N LYS A 236 5.24 20.31 -9.90
CA LYS A 236 5.57 20.82 -11.23
C LYS A 236 5.76 22.33 -11.22
N ALA A 237 4.86 23.06 -10.54
CA ALA A 237 4.97 24.50 -10.40
C ALA A 237 6.26 24.88 -9.68
N GLN A 238 6.57 24.24 -8.55
CA GLN A 238 7.80 24.48 -7.79
C GLN A 238 9.06 24.25 -8.63
N ALA A 239 9.09 23.18 -9.45
CA ALA A 239 10.22 22.86 -10.31
C ALA A 239 10.39 23.82 -11.50
N LEU A 240 9.29 24.45 -11.96
CA LEU A 240 9.30 25.35 -13.12
C LEU A 240 9.43 26.83 -12.75
N VAL A 241 9.37 27.21 -11.46
CA VAL A 241 9.37 28.62 -11.03
C VAL A 241 10.53 29.40 -11.65
N ASP A 242 11.73 28.83 -11.67
CA ASP A 242 12.94 29.52 -12.12
C ASP A 242 13.14 29.45 -13.65
N SER A 243 12.66 28.39 -14.29
CA SER A 243 12.88 28.14 -15.73
C SER A 243 11.75 28.65 -16.63
N ASP A 244 10.50 28.46 -16.22
CA ASP A 244 9.31 28.89 -16.95
C ASP A 244 8.20 29.34 -15.97
N PRO A 245 8.24 30.62 -15.54
CA PRO A 245 7.26 31.17 -14.61
C PRO A 245 5.81 31.12 -15.12
N ASN A 246 5.59 31.13 -16.44
CA ASN A 246 4.25 31.12 -17.02
C ASN A 246 3.63 29.72 -16.96
N ALA A 247 4.41 28.69 -17.30
CA ALA A 247 4.00 27.30 -17.12
C ALA A 247 3.80 26.98 -15.64
N ALA A 248 4.72 27.42 -14.76
CA ALA A 248 4.61 27.26 -13.32
C ALA A 248 3.31 27.86 -12.78
N ARG A 249 2.97 29.08 -13.21
CA ARG A 249 1.73 29.75 -12.79
C ARG A 249 0.48 29.01 -13.24
N THR A 250 0.49 28.49 -14.46
CA THR A 250 -0.65 27.73 -15.00
C THR A 250 -0.87 26.46 -14.19
N ALA A 251 0.20 25.72 -13.90
CA ALA A 251 0.15 24.52 -13.06
C ALA A 251 -0.31 24.83 -11.63
N ALA A 252 0.23 25.88 -11.00
CA ALA A 252 -0.12 26.27 -9.63
C ALA A 252 -1.58 26.71 -9.50
N LEU A 253 -2.10 27.51 -10.43
CA LEU A 253 -3.50 27.94 -10.43
C LEU A 253 -4.45 26.76 -10.63
N GLU A 254 -4.07 25.80 -11.47
CA GLU A 254 -4.83 24.57 -11.64
C GLU A 254 -4.80 23.69 -10.38
N ALA A 255 -3.63 23.54 -9.74
CA ALA A 255 -3.50 22.83 -8.46
C ALA A 255 -4.43 23.41 -7.39
N ASN A 256 -4.39 24.72 -7.19
CA ASN A 256 -5.22 25.42 -6.23
C ASN A 256 -6.72 25.34 -6.55
N LYS A 257 -7.10 25.18 -7.83
CA LYS A 257 -8.50 24.95 -8.22
C LYS A 257 -8.97 23.53 -7.85
N LEU A 258 -8.08 22.54 -7.92
CA LEU A 258 -8.39 21.15 -7.57
C LEU A 258 -8.43 20.92 -6.05
N ALA A 259 -7.53 21.55 -5.31
CA ALA A 259 -7.43 21.45 -3.85
C ALA A 259 -7.24 22.86 -3.23
N PRO A 260 -8.32 23.65 -3.07
CA PRO A 260 -8.24 25.01 -2.51
C PRO A 260 -7.84 25.07 -1.02
N ASP A 261 -7.98 23.96 -0.31
CA ASP A 261 -7.60 23.74 1.08
C ASP A 261 -6.11 23.37 1.24
N PHE A 262 -5.41 23.08 0.14
CA PHE A 262 -4.02 22.68 0.18
C PHE A 262 -3.08 23.88 0.19
N ALA A 263 -2.61 24.26 1.39
CA ALA A 263 -1.78 25.45 1.61
C ALA A 263 -0.58 25.58 0.65
N PRO A 264 0.25 24.55 0.38
CA PRO A 264 1.35 24.63 -0.59
C PRO A 264 0.92 25.07 -1.99
N ALA A 265 -0.22 24.56 -2.49
CA ALA A 265 -0.75 24.97 -3.80
C ALA A 265 -1.19 26.44 -3.79
N ALA A 266 -1.87 26.87 -2.73
CA ALA A 266 -2.33 28.25 -2.57
C ALA A 266 -1.16 29.24 -2.48
N VAL A 267 -0.12 28.92 -1.70
CA VAL A 267 1.07 29.75 -1.51
C VAL A 267 1.83 29.95 -2.81
N ILE A 268 2.17 28.87 -3.53
CA ILE A 268 2.89 28.97 -4.82
C ILE A 268 2.05 29.70 -5.86
N ALA A 269 0.74 29.41 -5.94
CA ALA A 269 -0.15 30.07 -6.89
C ALA A 269 -0.27 31.57 -6.61
N ALA A 270 -0.38 31.97 -5.34
CA ALA A 270 -0.43 33.37 -4.95
C ALA A 270 0.90 34.08 -5.20
N ASP A 271 2.03 33.49 -4.84
CA ASP A 271 3.37 34.08 -5.04
C ASP A 271 3.61 34.38 -6.53
N LEU A 272 3.38 33.42 -7.41
CA LEU A 272 3.54 33.59 -8.86
C LEU A 272 2.61 34.67 -9.44
N VAL A 273 1.41 34.82 -8.90
CA VAL A 273 0.47 35.87 -9.32
C VAL A 273 0.88 37.26 -8.78
N ILE A 274 1.39 37.31 -7.54
CA ILE A 274 1.90 38.54 -6.91
C ILE A 274 3.12 39.07 -7.67
N ARG A 275 4.05 38.19 -8.06
CA ARG A 275 5.23 38.54 -8.88
C ARG A 275 4.87 39.13 -10.24
N GLN A 276 3.68 38.85 -10.75
CA GLN A 276 3.14 39.45 -11.98
C GLN A 276 2.34 40.74 -11.73
N ASN A 277 2.51 41.37 -10.57
CA ASN A 277 1.81 42.58 -10.13
C ASN A 277 0.28 42.44 -9.92
N ASP A 278 -0.26 41.22 -9.85
CA ASP A 278 -1.68 40.99 -9.53
C ASP A 278 -1.87 40.63 -8.04
N VAL A 279 -1.47 41.56 -7.17
CA VAL A 279 -1.54 41.39 -5.72
C VAL A 279 -2.97 41.11 -5.26
N ARG A 280 -3.96 41.76 -5.88
CA ARG A 280 -5.38 41.59 -5.50
C ARG A 280 -5.83 40.15 -5.68
N LYS A 281 -5.44 39.49 -6.78
CA LYS A 281 -5.78 38.09 -7.01
C LYS A 281 -5.00 37.16 -6.09
N GLY A 282 -3.70 37.41 -5.89
CA GLY A 282 -2.87 36.64 -4.95
C GLY A 282 -3.44 36.66 -3.52
N SER A 283 -3.76 37.86 -3.00
CA SER A 283 -4.38 38.01 -1.69
C SER A 283 -5.71 37.25 -1.56
N LYS A 284 -6.54 37.23 -2.61
CA LYS A 284 -7.81 36.47 -2.59
C LYS A 284 -7.60 34.95 -2.51
N ILE A 285 -6.56 34.43 -3.18
CA ILE A 285 -6.22 33.00 -3.11
C ILE A 285 -5.82 32.64 -1.68
N LEU A 286 -4.94 33.44 -1.07
CA LEU A 286 -4.49 33.26 0.31
C LEU A 286 -5.64 33.38 1.33
N GLU A 287 -6.52 34.38 1.17
CA GLU A 287 -7.70 34.54 2.03
C GLU A 287 -8.68 33.35 1.93
N ALA A 288 -8.79 32.72 0.76
CA ALA A 288 -9.63 31.53 0.58
C ALA A 288 -9.02 30.30 1.27
N ALA A 289 -7.71 30.07 1.08
CA ALA A 289 -7.00 28.97 1.74
C ALA A 289 -6.98 29.13 3.27
N TRP A 290 -6.75 30.36 3.76
CA TRP A 290 -6.79 30.69 5.19
C TRP A 290 -8.13 30.39 5.86
N LYS A 291 -9.24 30.57 5.13
CA LYS A 291 -10.59 30.23 5.64
C LYS A 291 -10.79 28.72 5.76
N ALA A 292 -10.14 27.92 4.93
CA ALA A 292 -10.13 26.47 5.08
C ALA A 292 -9.28 26.10 6.29
N GLU A 293 -7.95 26.29 6.18
CA GLU A 293 -6.97 25.94 7.21
C GLU A 293 -5.90 27.04 7.32
N PRO A 294 -5.83 27.78 8.45
CA PRO A 294 -4.76 28.75 8.69
C PRO A 294 -3.38 28.10 8.72
N HIS A 295 -2.42 28.64 7.97
CA HIS A 295 -1.07 28.08 7.85
C HIS A 295 0.01 29.18 7.86
N PRO A 296 1.16 29.01 8.55
CA PRO A 296 2.19 30.06 8.67
C PRO A 296 2.67 30.60 7.32
N ASP A 297 2.95 29.75 6.33
CA ASP A 297 3.36 30.18 4.98
C ASP A 297 2.34 31.10 4.29
N ILE A 298 1.04 30.88 4.54
CA ILE A 298 -0.03 31.75 4.02
C ILE A 298 0.04 33.12 4.71
N ALA A 299 0.22 33.15 6.03
CA ALA A 299 0.36 34.38 6.79
C ALA A 299 1.58 35.18 6.34
N GLU A 300 2.73 34.53 6.23
CA GLU A 300 4.00 35.13 5.80
C GLU A 300 3.87 35.76 4.42
N LEU A 301 3.36 35.01 3.44
CA LEU A 301 3.18 35.54 2.09
C LEU A 301 2.13 36.66 2.03
N TYR A 302 1.06 36.57 2.81
CA TYR A 302 -0.01 37.56 2.79
C TYR A 302 0.43 38.92 3.38
N THR A 303 1.15 38.90 4.51
CA THR A 303 1.67 40.12 5.14
C THR A 303 2.73 40.79 4.26
N HIS A 304 3.51 40.00 3.52
CA HIS A 304 4.57 40.49 2.61
C HIS A 304 4.14 40.63 1.15
N ALA A 305 2.86 40.41 0.81
CA ALA A 305 2.39 40.35 -0.58
C ALA A 305 2.59 41.66 -1.39
N ARG A 306 2.88 42.79 -0.74
CA ARG A 306 3.37 43.99 -1.45
C ARG A 306 4.78 44.32 -0.97
N PRO A 307 5.79 44.22 -1.86
CA PRO A 307 7.10 44.75 -1.59
C PRO A 307 7.00 46.26 -1.32
N GLY A 308 7.59 46.72 -0.21
CA GLY A 308 7.61 48.14 0.18
C GLY A 308 6.50 48.58 1.14
N ASP A 309 5.58 47.69 1.55
CA ASP A 309 4.62 48.02 2.61
C ASP A 309 5.34 48.33 3.93
N ALA A 310 4.90 49.41 4.59
CA ALA A 310 5.38 49.79 5.92
C ALA A 310 4.98 48.73 6.96
N VAL A 311 5.70 48.68 8.07
CA VAL A 311 5.50 47.61 9.07
C VAL A 311 4.09 47.65 9.68
N LEU A 312 3.53 48.85 9.86
CA LEU A 312 2.13 49.03 10.29
C LEU A 312 1.11 48.49 9.27
N ASP A 313 1.39 48.59 7.98
CA ASP A 313 0.52 48.02 6.94
C ASP A 313 0.54 46.49 6.98
N ARG A 314 1.72 45.89 7.25
CA ARG A 314 1.85 44.44 7.48
C ARG A 314 1.05 43.98 8.70
N LEU A 315 1.10 44.74 9.79
CA LEU A 315 0.27 44.51 10.98
C LEU A 315 -1.23 44.58 10.65
N ASN A 316 -1.67 45.58 9.88
CA ASN A 316 -3.06 45.70 9.47
C ASN A 316 -3.54 44.51 8.62
N ARG A 317 -2.66 43.97 7.75
CA ARG A 317 -2.94 42.74 7.00
C ARG A 317 -3.04 41.51 7.90
N ALA A 318 -2.13 41.38 8.87
CA ALA A 318 -2.20 40.29 9.84
C ALA A 318 -3.51 40.34 10.65
N LYS A 319 -3.92 41.53 11.10
CA LYS A 319 -5.22 41.76 11.77
C LYS A 319 -6.39 41.37 10.87
N LYS A 320 -6.32 41.68 9.57
CA LYS A 320 -7.32 41.24 8.60
C LYS A 320 -7.40 39.71 8.48
N LEU A 321 -6.29 38.98 8.49
CA LEU A 321 -6.31 37.51 8.52
C LEU A 321 -6.95 36.98 9.81
N GLN A 322 -6.65 37.60 10.94
CA GLN A 322 -7.27 37.27 12.21
C GLN A 322 -8.78 37.51 12.20
N GLU A 323 -9.27 38.58 11.56
CA GLU A 323 -10.71 38.81 11.41
C GLU A 323 -11.42 37.69 10.65
N LEU A 324 -10.75 37.06 9.67
CA LEU A 324 -11.30 35.92 8.93
C LEU A 324 -11.41 34.65 9.80
N LYS A 325 -10.48 34.44 10.73
CA LYS A 325 -10.41 33.28 11.65
C LYS A 325 -9.93 33.73 13.04
N LYS A 326 -10.83 34.28 13.85
CA LYS A 326 -10.47 34.91 15.15
C LYS A 326 -9.98 33.94 16.21
N ASN A 327 -10.52 32.72 16.23
CA ASN A 327 -10.26 31.72 17.27
C ASN A 327 -9.29 30.64 16.76
N HIS A 328 -8.09 31.06 16.34
CA HIS A 328 -7.07 30.12 15.89
C HIS A 328 -5.68 30.58 16.34
N ALA A 329 -4.87 29.64 16.85
CA ALA A 329 -3.53 29.96 17.35
C ALA A 329 -2.64 30.58 16.27
N GLU A 330 -2.73 30.12 15.01
CA GLU A 330 -1.97 30.72 13.90
C GLU A 330 -2.40 32.15 13.56
N SER A 331 -3.68 32.49 13.73
CA SER A 331 -4.13 33.85 13.53
C SER A 331 -3.54 34.80 14.57
N SER A 332 -3.55 34.39 15.84
CA SER A 332 -2.90 35.18 16.90
C SER A 332 -1.38 35.24 16.74
N MET A 333 -0.72 34.15 16.32
CA MET A 333 0.71 34.17 16.02
C MET A 333 1.05 35.12 14.86
N ALA A 334 0.26 35.14 13.79
CA ALA A 334 0.48 36.03 12.65
C ALA A 334 0.41 37.50 13.06
N VAL A 335 -0.57 37.87 13.90
CA VAL A 335 -0.69 39.24 14.44
C VAL A 335 0.44 39.54 15.42
N ALA A 336 0.80 38.60 16.29
CA ALA A 336 1.86 38.79 17.27
C ALA A 336 3.22 39.05 16.62
N ARG A 337 3.59 38.27 15.59
CA ARG A 337 4.82 38.50 14.81
C ARG A 337 4.82 39.86 14.11
N ALA A 338 3.72 40.19 13.41
CA ALA A 338 3.62 41.48 12.72
C ALA A 338 3.58 42.68 13.69
N ALA A 339 3.06 42.51 14.91
CA ALA A 339 3.04 43.54 15.94
C ALA A 339 4.42 43.74 16.58
N LEU A 340 5.18 42.65 16.77
CA LEU A 340 6.59 42.72 17.19
C LEU A 340 7.42 43.50 16.17
N ASP A 341 7.28 43.19 14.87
CA ASP A 341 7.97 43.94 13.81
C ASP A 341 7.60 45.44 13.88
N ALA A 342 6.33 45.75 14.15
CA ALA A 342 5.82 47.12 14.26
C ALA A 342 6.18 47.81 15.60
N GLN A 343 6.90 47.13 16.49
CA GLN A 343 7.22 47.58 17.86
C GLN A 343 5.99 47.91 18.72
N ASP A 344 4.81 47.35 18.39
CA ASP A 344 3.61 47.38 19.22
C ASP A 344 3.65 46.19 20.20
N PHE A 345 4.54 46.31 21.20
CA PHE A 345 4.81 45.23 22.17
C PHE A 345 3.57 44.83 22.98
N ALA A 346 2.70 45.78 23.31
CA ALA A 346 1.47 45.52 24.04
C ALA A 346 0.51 44.60 23.26
N THR A 347 0.31 44.89 21.96
CA THR A 347 -0.48 44.02 21.08
C THR A 347 0.23 42.69 20.85
N ALA A 348 1.55 42.70 20.58
CA ALA A 348 2.33 41.49 20.32
C ALA A 348 2.21 40.49 21.47
N ARG A 349 2.40 40.96 22.71
CA ARG A 349 2.29 40.15 23.93
C ARG A 349 0.90 39.57 24.12
N ARG A 350 -0.14 40.40 24.01
CA ARG A 350 -1.54 39.96 24.17
C ARG A 350 -1.90 38.83 23.20
N GLU A 351 -1.47 38.96 21.95
CA GLU A 351 -1.76 37.97 20.91
C GLU A 351 -0.89 36.71 21.06
N ALA A 352 0.39 36.83 21.42
CA ALA A 352 1.23 35.67 21.71
C ALA A 352 0.69 34.86 22.90
N GLU A 353 0.24 35.52 23.97
CA GLU A 353 -0.44 34.85 25.08
C GLU A 353 -1.78 34.24 24.66
N ALA A 354 -2.52 34.88 23.75
CA ALA A 354 -3.74 34.31 23.19
C ALA A 354 -3.46 33.03 22.39
N ALA A 355 -2.39 33.01 21.59
CA ALA A 355 -1.96 31.82 20.89
C ALA A 355 -1.64 30.69 21.88
N ILE A 356 -0.87 30.95 22.95
CA ILE A 356 -0.54 29.95 23.99
C ILE A 356 -1.79 29.40 24.69
N ARG A 357 -2.80 30.24 24.93
CA ARG A 357 -4.07 29.80 25.53
C ARG A 357 -4.87 28.88 24.62
N MET A 358 -4.76 29.06 23.30
CA MET A 358 -5.45 28.23 22.29
C MET A 358 -4.69 26.94 22.00
N ASP A 359 -3.39 27.05 21.77
CA ASP A 359 -2.49 25.94 21.48
C ASP A 359 -1.09 26.24 22.05
N ARG A 360 -0.65 25.39 22.98
CA ARG A 360 0.64 25.56 23.65
C ARG A 360 1.73 25.00 22.76
N ARG A 361 2.62 25.86 22.28
CA ARG A 361 3.70 25.47 21.37
C ARG A 361 4.98 26.29 21.57
N GLU A 362 6.11 25.68 21.22
CA GLU A 362 7.45 26.25 21.34
C GLU A 362 7.55 27.67 20.77
N GLY A 363 7.12 27.88 19.53
CA GLY A 363 7.29 29.15 18.83
C GLY A 363 6.52 30.30 19.45
N ALA A 364 5.44 30.03 20.19
CA ALA A 364 4.70 31.07 20.88
C ALA A 364 5.44 31.58 22.13
N TYR A 365 6.17 30.70 22.83
CA TYR A 365 7.05 31.10 23.94
C TYR A 365 8.33 31.78 23.45
N LEU A 366 8.91 31.32 22.34
CA LEU A 366 10.04 31.99 21.71
C LEU A 366 9.65 33.42 21.31
N LEU A 367 8.48 33.60 20.70
CA LEU A 367 7.98 34.92 20.34
C LEU A 367 7.76 35.83 21.56
N LEU A 368 7.27 35.30 22.69
CA LEU A 368 7.19 36.06 23.94
C LEU A 368 8.57 36.46 24.47
N ALA A 369 9.57 35.60 24.33
CA ALA A 369 10.94 35.90 24.72
C ALA A 369 11.52 37.04 23.86
N ASP A 370 11.31 37.00 22.54
CA ASP A 370 11.71 38.06 21.61
C ASP A 370 11.04 39.40 21.95
N ILE A 371 9.76 39.39 22.32
CA ILE A 371 9.02 40.58 22.76
C ILE A 371 9.62 41.16 24.05
N GLU A 372 9.91 40.33 25.06
CA GLU A 372 10.50 40.78 26.32
C GLU A 372 11.92 41.33 26.16
N GLU A 373 12.72 40.69 25.31
CA GLU A 373 14.07 41.14 24.98
C GLU A 373 14.03 42.52 24.29
N ALA A 374 13.12 42.70 23.32
CA ALA A 374 12.98 43.95 22.59
C ALA A 374 12.39 45.11 23.41
N GLU A 375 11.47 44.84 24.34
CA GLU A 375 10.78 45.88 25.14
C GLU A 375 11.56 46.24 26.41
N THR A 376 11.92 45.24 27.23
CA THR A 376 12.44 45.47 28.60
C THR A 376 13.92 45.11 28.72
N GLY A 377 14.40 44.14 27.93
CA GLY A 377 15.76 43.61 28.05
C GLY A 377 16.02 42.77 29.32
N ASP A 378 14.95 42.35 30.01
CA ASP A 378 15.03 41.56 31.24
C ASP A 378 15.46 40.11 30.95
N GLN A 379 16.75 39.87 31.09
CA GLN A 379 17.38 38.56 30.88
C GLN A 379 16.80 37.46 31.78
N GLY A 380 16.25 37.80 32.96
CA GLY A 380 15.64 36.83 33.86
C GLY A 380 14.34 36.28 33.29
N LYS A 381 13.45 37.16 32.81
CA LYS A 381 12.19 36.77 32.17
C LYS A 381 12.41 36.05 30.85
N VAL A 382 13.36 36.53 30.02
CA VAL A 382 13.72 35.86 28.76
C VAL A 382 14.14 34.42 29.03
N ARG A 383 15.04 34.17 29.99
CA ARG A 383 15.45 32.80 30.37
C ARG A 383 14.28 31.95 30.87
N GLN A 384 13.36 32.54 31.62
CA GLN A 384 12.16 31.83 32.08
C GLN A 384 11.27 31.41 30.91
N LEU A 385 11.07 32.28 29.91
CA LEU A 385 10.28 31.99 28.71
C LEU A 385 10.97 30.96 27.81
N LEU A 386 12.28 31.07 27.61
CA LEU A 386 13.07 30.06 26.89
C LEU A 386 12.99 28.69 27.58
N SER A 387 13.03 28.65 28.92
CA SER A 387 12.85 27.40 29.68
C SER A 387 11.45 26.80 29.49
N LYS A 388 10.43 27.64 29.31
CA LYS A 388 9.06 27.20 28.97
C LYS A 388 8.98 26.71 27.52
N ALA A 389 9.67 27.36 26.58
CA ALA A 389 9.71 26.96 25.17
C ALA A 389 10.28 25.54 25.00
N VAL A 390 11.38 25.22 25.70
CA VAL A 390 12.01 23.88 25.65
C VAL A 390 11.08 22.77 26.15
N ARG A 391 10.17 23.08 27.08
CA ARG A 391 9.19 22.13 27.64
C ARG A 391 7.85 22.14 26.91
N ALA A 392 7.66 23.04 25.95
CA ALA A 392 6.44 23.14 25.19
C ALA A 392 6.45 22.14 24.02
N PRO A 393 5.28 21.66 23.59
CA PRO A 393 5.17 20.89 22.35
C PRO A 393 5.81 21.64 21.17
N ARG A 394 6.48 20.89 20.29
CA ARG A 394 7.09 21.44 19.07
C ARG A 394 6.02 22.06 18.16
N ASP A 395 6.41 23.13 17.47
CA ASP A 395 5.55 23.75 16.46
C ASP A 395 5.21 22.73 15.34
N PRO A 396 4.01 22.83 14.75
CA PRO A 396 3.68 22.07 13.55
C PRO A 396 4.71 22.27 12.43
N ALA A 397 5.07 21.17 11.78
CA ALA A 397 5.99 21.16 10.65
C ALA A 397 5.50 20.13 9.62
N TRP A 398 6.13 20.11 8.43
CA TRP A 398 5.88 19.06 7.46
C TRP A 398 6.58 17.77 7.89
N VAL A 399 5.81 16.73 8.19
CA VAL A 399 6.33 15.42 8.64
C VAL A 399 5.95 14.32 7.66
N ALA A 400 6.96 13.57 7.19
CA ALA A 400 6.80 12.37 6.37
C ALA A 400 7.81 11.30 6.80
N ASP A 401 7.36 10.06 7.05
CA ASP A 401 8.22 8.89 7.30
C ASP A 401 9.35 9.11 8.31
N GLY A 402 9.09 9.90 9.36
CA GLY A 402 10.06 10.23 10.41
C GLY A 402 11.02 11.38 10.07
N VAL A 403 10.91 11.96 8.88
CA VAL A 403 11.60 13.19 8.46
C VAL A 403 10.73 14.40 8.75
N ILE A 404 11.34 15.41 9.38
CA ILE A 404 10.73 16.71 9.66
C ILE A 404 11.34 17.72 8.69
N SER A 405 10.49 18.51 8.03
CA SER A 405 10.89 19.56 7.10
C SER A 405 10.12 20.84 7.41
N GLU A 406 10.79 21.98 7.30
CA GLU A 406 10.15 23.29 7.39
C GLU A 406 9.35 23.61 6.12
N ARG A 407 9.84 23.14 4.96
CA ARG A 407 9.19 23.35 3.66
C ARG A 407 8.47 22.09 3.21
N TRP A 408 7.33 22.28 2.58
CA TRP A 408 6.62 21.18 1.95
C TRP A 408 7.44 20.58 0.81
N ALA A 409 7.43 19.25 0.72
CA ALA A 409 7.96 18.50 -0.41
C ALA A 409 6.89 17.52 -0.95
N PRO A 410 6.87 17.26 -2.27
CA PRO A 410 5.84 16.42 -2.87
C PRO A 410 5.99 14.93 -2.57
N VAL A 411 7.22 14.48 -2.31
CA VAL A 411 7.57 13.08 -2.10
C VAL A 411 8.38 12.91 -0.83
N SER A 412 8.18 11.79 -0.14
CA SER A 412 9.03 11.40 0.97
C SER A 412 10.46 11.08 0.48
N PRO A 413 11.52 11.62 1.12
CA PRO A 413 12.88 11.28 0.76
C PRO A 413 13.27 9.84 1.17
N VAL A 414 12.48 9.19 2.04
CA VAL A 414 12.76 7.83 2.54
C VAL A 414 12.06 6.79 1.68
N THR A 415 10.76 6.95 1.46
CA THR A 415 9.93 5.96 0.75
C THR A 415 9.69 6.29 -0.71
N GLY A 416 9.89 7.54 -1.14
CA GLY A 416 9.51 8.01 -2.48
C GLY A 416 8.01 8.28 -2.63
N LYS A 417 7.19 7.96 -1.61
CA LYS A 417 5.73 8.06 -1.67
C LYS A 417 5.27 9.51 -1.89
N LEU A 418 4.35 9.69 -2.83
CA LEU A 418 3.69 10.95 -3.15
C LEU A 418 2.69 11.37 -2.04
N ASP A 419 2.59 12.67 -1.77
CA ASP A 419 1.66 13.26 -0.77
C ASP A 419 1.85 12.67 0.64
N ALA A 420 3.09 12.31 0.98
CA ALA A 420 3.44 11.74 2.28
C ALA A 420 3.60 12.80 3.38
N PHE A 421 3.96 14.03 3.02
CA PHE A 421 4.16 15.12 3.97
C PHE A 421 2.83 15.64 4.51
N THR A 422 2.68 15.56 5.83
CA THR A 422 1.50 16.03 6.57
C THR A 422 1.90 17.16 7.50
N TRP A 423 1.08 18.22 7.57
CA TRP A 423 1.29 19.34 8.49
C TRP A 423 0.79 18.95 9.88
N ARG A 424 1.70 18.74 10.84
CA ARG A 424 1.35 18.37 12.21
C ARG A 424 2.50 18.64 13.17
N ALA A 425 2.21 18.74 14.46
CA ALA A 425 3.24 18.75 15.49
C ALA A 425 4.07 17.45 15.39
N PRO A 426 5.41 17.54 15.26
CA PRO A 426 6.26 16.37 15.31
C PRO A 426 6.03 15.61 16.61
N MET A 427 5.74 14.32 16.50
CA MET A 427 5.77 13.44 17.67
C MET A 427 7.19 13.47 18.24
N GLU A 428 7.32 13.87 19.50
CA GLU A 428 8.58 13.79 20.22
C GLU A 428 9.06 12.34 20.13
N ARG A 429 10.08 12.08 19.30
CA ARG A 429 10.91 10.91 19.53
C ARG A 429 11.55 11.22 20.87
N LEU A 430 11.13 10.52 21.92
CA LEU A 430 11.82 10.43 23.21
C LEU A 430 13.27 10.03 22.91
N GLY A 431 14.10 10.99 22.51
CA GLY A 431 15.54 10.84 22.54
C GLY A 431 15.87 10.80 24.00
N GLN A 432 16.13 9.59 24.52
CA GLN A 432 16.50 9.26 25.91
C GLN A 432 16.45 10.50 26.82
N LEU A 433 15.24 10.87 27.22
CA LEU A 433 15.09 11.71 28.39
C LEU A 433 15.66 10.86 29.52
N ILE A 434 16.83 11.26 30.00
CA ILE A 434 17.23 10.91 31.36
C ILE A 434 16.10 11.50 32.20
N ASP A 435 15.18 10.65 32.63
CA ASP A 435 14.10 11.00 33.55
C ASP A 435 14.75 11.66 34.76
N SER A 436 14.71 12.98 34.77
CA SER A 436 14.81 13.76 35.99
C SER A 436 13.39 13.92 36.50
N GLU A 437 12.72 12.80 36.77
CA GLU A 437 11.54 12.80 37.61
C GLU A 437 11.99 13.24 39.00
N THR A 438 11.88 14.53 39.26
CA THR A 438 11.51 15.03 40.58
C THR A 438 11.10 16.49 40.45
N ASP A 439 9.79 16.68 40.39
CA ASP A 439 9.14 17.89 40.87
C ASP A 439 9.35 17.96 42.39
N ALA A 440 10.58 18.26 42.80
CA ALA A 440 10.93 18.55 44.18
C ALA A 440 11.14 20.06 44.26
N ALA A 441 10.30 20.72 45.08
CA ALA A 441 10.44 22.12 45.41
C ALA A 441 11.89 22.44 45.76
N VAL A 442 12.53 23.27 44.94
CA VAL A 442 13.86 23.81 45.25
C VAL A 442 13.74 24.55 46.60
N PRO A 443 14.49 24.17 47.64
CA PRO A 443 14.54 24.97 48.86
C PRO A 443 15.15 26.32 48.47
N ALA A 444 14.45 27.40 48.81
CA ALA A 444 15.00 28.74 48.68
C ALA A 444 16.34 28.81 49.41
N ILE A 445 17.42 29.01 48.67
CA ILE A 445 18.73 29.32 49.25
C ILE A 445 18.58 30.67 49.94
N ALA A 446 18.52 30.65 51.26
CA ALA A 446 18.57 31.85 52.08
C ALA A 446 19.90 32.56 51.83
N ALA A 447 19.83 33.87 51.54
CA ALA A 447 21.00 34.72 51.42
C ALA A 447 21.83 34.66 52.71
N ALA A 448 23.13 34.36 52.57
CA ALA A 448 24.09 34.45 53.66
C ALA A 448 24.24 35.93 54.09
N PRO A 449 24.32 36.23 55.41
CA PRO A 449 24.54 37.59 55.88
C PRO A 449 25.96 38.08 55.57
N PRO A 450 26.18 39.40 55.45
CA PRO A 450 27.46 39.95 55.03
C PRO A 450 28.50 39.83 56.16
N ALA A 451 29.69 39.33 55.82
CA ALA A 451 30.84 39.32 56.71
C ALA A 451 31.55 40.69 56.67
N GLU A 452 31.70 41.31 57.84
CA GLU A 452 32.58 42.46 58.06
C GLU A 452 34.07 42.05 58.08
N PRO A 453 35.00 42.98 57.78
CA PRO A 453 36.39 42.67 57.45
C PRO A 453 37.29 42.58 58.68
N ALA A 454 38.22 41.61 58.65
CA ALA A 454 39.35 41.55 59.58
C ALA A 454 40.68 41.70 58.82
N GLU A 455 41.39 42.78 59.13
CA GLU A 455 42.78 43.03 58.76
C GLU A 455 43.72 41.94 59.30
N LYS A 456 44.72 41.54 58.51
CA LYS A 456 46.15 41.79 58.82
C LYS A 456 47.08 41.31 57.70
N ALA A 457 48.08 42.15 57.48
CA ALA A 457 49.18 42.06 56.54
C ALA A 457 50.09 40.82 56.74
N ILE A 458 50.89 40.49 55.71
CA ILE A 458 52.38 40.61 55.70
C ILE A 458 52.88 40.40 54.25
N ASP A 459 53.96 41.10 53.95
CA ASP A 459 54.63 41.42 52.69
C ASP A 459 55.32 40.28 51.90
N ILE A 460 55.15 40.38 50.57
CA ILE A 460 56.11 40.46 49.44
C ILE A 460 57.53 39.84 49.50
N VAL A 461 57.91 39.31 48.32
CA VAL A 461 59.25 39.16 47.68
C VAL A 461 60.00 37.88 48.07
N ALA A 462 60.67 37.12 47.20
CA ALA A 462 60.75 36.84 45.76
C ALA A 462 61.88 35.79 45.65
N ASP A 463 61.86 34.91 44.66
CA ASP A 463 62.89 34.91 43.60
C ASP A 463 62.57 33.86 42.54
N ALA A 464 62.95 34.18 41.31
CA ALA A 464 62.96 33.30 40.14
C ALA A 464 64.45 33.05 39.79
N PRO A 465 64.84 32.47 38.64
CA PRO A 465 64.24 31.40 37.82
C PRO A 465 65.26 30.34 37.34
N ALA A 466 64.73 29.35 36.60
CA ALA A 466 65.30 28.66 35.42
C ALA A 466 66.38 27.57 35.60
N GLU A 467 66.11 26.36 35.08
CA GLU A 467 66.60 25.90 33.76
C GLU A 467 65.90 24.58 33.30
N LYS A 468 65.64 24.47 31.99
CA LYS A 468 65.21 23.28 31.21
C LYS A 468 66.47 22.49 30.72
N PRO A 469 66.45 21.42 29.87
CA PRO A 469 65.37 20.53 29.34
C PRO A 469 65.69 18.99 29.33
N ALA A 470 64.65 18.16 29.13
CA ALA A 470 64.43 16.94 28.28
C ALA A 470 65.59 16.00 27.82
N PRO A 471 65.35 14.84 27.11
CA PRO A 471 64.21 13.89 27.01
C PRO A 471 64.63 12.38 27.03
N ALA A 472 63.68 11.44 26.85
CA ALA A 472 63.65 10.43 25.75
C ALA A 472 63.25 8.97 26.12
N ASN A 473 62.50 8.40 25.17
CA ASN A 473 62.24 6.98 24.86
C ASN A 473 61.26 6.21 25.76
N GLY A 474 60.24 5.50 25.26
CA GLY A 474 60.07 4.88 23.95
C GLY A 474 60.41 3.39 24.06
N GLY A 475 59.41 2.50 23.97
CA GLY A 475 59.63 1.05 24.09
C GLY A 475 58.34 0.23 24.02
N GLU A 476 57.95 -0.07 22.80
CA GLU A 476 57.00 -1.11 22.38
C GLU A 476 57.62 -2.50 22.59
N LYS A 477 56.83 -3.52 23.01
CA LYS A 477 57.08 -4.92 22.65
C LYS A 477 55.90 -5.85 22.97
N ASP A 478 55.65 -6.67 21.96
CA ASP A 478 54.79 -7.86 21.85
C ASP A 478 54.91 -8.86 23.02
N ALA A 479 53.86 -9.65 23.25
CA ALA A 479 53.79 -11.03 22.77
C ALA A 479 52.58 -11.78 23.34
N ALA A 480 52.15 -12.77 22.55
CA ALA A 480 50.95 -13.55 22.66
C ALA A 480 51.07 -14.82 23.54
N VAL A 481 49.90 -15.47 23.68
CA VAL A 481 49.66 -16.90 23.94
C VAL A 481 49.83 -17.39 25.37
N THR A 482 48.73 -17.87 25.96
CA THR A 482 48.51 -19.31 26.26
C THR A 482 47.07 -19.53 26.72
N GLU A 483 46.35 -20.37 25.96
CA GLU A 483 45.24 -21.16 26.47
C GLU A 483 45.76 -22.09 27.57
N ASP A 484 44.98 -22.27 28.65
CA ASP A 484 45.05 -23.49 29.42
C ASP A 484 43.65 -23.93 29.87
N VAL A 485 43.47 -25.24 29.77
CA VAL A 485 42.25 -26.01 29.90
C VAL A 485 42.07 -26.43 31.36
N SER A 486 40.83 -26.44 31.87
CA SER A 486 40.19 -27.64 32.46
C SER A 486 39.16 -27.31 33.53
N GLU A 487 37.99 -27.95 33.37
CA GLU A 487 37.14 -28.63 34.38
C GLU A 487 36.77 -27.89 35.68
N ALA A 488 35.62 -28.08 36.30
CA ALA A 488 34.34 -28.69 36.01
C ALA A 488 33.47 -28.31 37.23
N GLN A 489 32.14 -28.34 37.06
CA GLN A 489 31.15 -28.89 38.00
C GLN A 489 29.88 -28.04 38.15
N THR A 490 28.78 -28.72 37.81
CA THR A 490 27.46 -28.74 38.49
C THR A 490 26.67 -27.45 38.63
N ALA A 491 25.47 -27.41 38.02
CA ALA A 491 24.25 -27.80 38.73
C ALA A 491 23.01 -27.66 37.85
N ARG A 492 22.12 -28.65 37.98
CA ARG A 492 20.77 -28.70 37.42
C ARG A 492 19.89 -27.57 37.96
N ARG A 493 19.17 -26.89 37.08
CA ARG A 493 17.86 -26.25 37.32
C ARG A 493 17.24 -26.08 35.93
N GLY A 494 16.15 -26.76 35.59
CA GLY A 494 14.83 -26.51 36.16
C GLY A 494 14.07 -25.71 35.11
N SER A 495 13.25 -26.41 34.34
CA SER A 495 12.37 -25.95 33.27
C SER A 495 11.36 -24.89 33.71
N GLU A 496 11.22 -23.81 32.93
CA GLU A 496 10.01 -22.98 32.90
C GLU A 496 9.67 -22.64 31.43
N LEU A 497 8.62 -23.28 30.92
CA LEU A 497 7.92 -22.90 29.70
C LEU A 497 6.78 -21.94 30.10
N PRO A 498 6.48 -20.90 29.31
CA PRO A 498 5.33 -20.02 29.56
C PRO A 498 3.99 -20.72 29.25
N PRO A 499 2.90 -20.37 29.96
CA PRO A 499 1.59 -21.01 29.78
C PRO A 499 0.91 -20.58 28.47
N LEU A 500 0.28 -21.54 27.78
CA LEU A 500 -0.59 -21.28 26.63
C LEU A 500 -1.96 -20.69 27.07
N PRO A 501 -2.60 -19.84 26.25
CA PRO A 501 -3.93 -19.29 26.54
C PRO A 501 -5.06 -20.32 26.38
N ASP A 502 -6.05 -20.23 27.28
CA ASP A 502 -7.24 -21.07 27.38
C ASP A 502 -8.13 -21.05 26.12
N ASP A 503 -8.51 -22.25 25.70
CA ASP A 503 -9.53 -22.56 24.68
C ASP A 503 -10.90 -22.69 25.37
N PRO A 504 -11.95 -21.92 24.98
CA PRO A 504 -13.27 -22.11 25.54
C PRO A 504 -13.97 -23.31 24.88
N GLY A 505 -14.05 -24.40 25.65
CA GLY A 505 -14.75 -25.62 25.29
C GLY A 505 -16.24 -25.42 24.98
N VAL A 506 -16.70 -26.16 23.97
CA VAL A 506 -18.11 -26.27 23.57
C VAL A 506 -18.73 -27.45 24.33
N ALA A 507 -19.76 -27.21 25.13
CA ALA A 507 -20.56 -28.26 25.76
C ALA A 507 -21.67 -28.76 24.80
N PRO A 508 -22.03 -30.06 24.84
CA PRO A 508 -23.10 -30.64 24.03
C PRO A 508 -24.41 -30.78 24.81
N GLU A 509 -25.55 -30.52 24.15
CA GLU A 509 -26.96 -30.92 24.42
C GLU A 509 -27.83 -29.92 23.60
N GLU A 510 -28.94 -30.21 22.92
CA GLU A 510 -29.88 -31.32 22.88
C GLU A 510 -30.73 -31.18 21.59
N GLU A 511 -31.46 -32.23 21.23
CA GLU A 511 -32.36 -32.33 20.08
C GLU A 511 -33.52 -31.30 20.10
N ALA A 512 -33.89 -30.73 18.94
CA ALA A 512 -35.26 -30.80 18.37
C ALA A 512 -35.50 -29.82 17.20
N GLU A 513 -36.40 -30.25 16.31
CA GLU A 513 -37.21 -29.48 15.35
C GLU A 513 -36.76 -29.32 13.87
N LYS A 514 -37.21 -30.32 13.11
CA LYS A 514 -37.74 -30.30 11.73
C LYS A 514 -38.11 -28.92 11.15
N SER A 515 -37.55 -28.56 10.00
CA SER A 515 -38.28 -28.47 8.70
C SER A 515 -37.47 -27.74 7.60
N PRO A 516 -37.62 -28.13 6.31
CA PRO A 516 -36.73 -27.68 5.23
C PRO A 516 -37.26 -26.43 4.51
N ARG A 517 -36.42 -25.41 4.32
CA ARG A 517 -36.70 -24.32 3.37
C ARG A 517 -35.83 -24.43 2.13
N ARG A 518 -36.52 -24.77 1.02
CA ARG A 518 -36.07 -24.65 -0.37
C ARG A 518 -35.55 -23.23 -0.63
N PHE A 519 -34.32 -23.11 -1.12
CA PHE A 519 -33.89 -21.96 -1.91
C PHE A 519 -33.78 -22.38 -3.38
N ARG A 520 -34.56 -21.71 -4.22
CA ARG A 520 -34.48 -21.78 -5.68
C ARG A 520 -33.51 -20.71 -6.16
N LEU A 521 -32.59 -21.13 -7.03
CA LEU A 521 -31.80 -20.27 -7.90
C LEU A 521 -32.71 -19.69 -9.00
N PHE A 522 -32.67 -18.37 -9.17
CA PHE A 522 -32.62 -17.67 -10.46
C PHE A 522 -31.76 -16.43 -10.28
#